data_AF-A0A1A7ZQ01-F1
#
_entry.id   AF-A0A1A7ZQ01-F1
#
_cell.length_a   1.000
_cell.length_b   1.000
_cell.length_c   1.000
_cell.angle_alpha   90.00
_cell.angle_beta   90.00
_cell.angle_gamma   90.00
#
_symmetry.space_group_name_H-M   'P 1'
#
loop_
_entity.id
_entity.type
_entity.pdbx_description
1 polymer ?
#
loop_
_entity_poly.entity_id
_entity_poly.type
_entity_poly.pdbx_seq_one_letter_code
_entity_poly.pdbx_strand_id
1 'polypeptide(L)'
;MLLHRLLLCVSVTGLVCAQQDSSGLFYALRSELSEDAILVANNGIRVPFGRSLFIDPINDLVIQTQPGDRCSITVLDNDPLSQRPGHLSPKKFPCDFGPSDVVYSHYGSRTPVKDRVRLQLRYDAQTETVIIPFMMEVEVVFTQLE
;
A
#
# COMPACT_ATOMS: atom_id res chain seq x y z
N MET A 1 -17.74 81.46 26.24
CA MET A 1 -16.31 81.30 26.56
C MET A 1 -16.08 79.80 26.66
N LEU A 2 -15.40 79.06 25.79
CA LEU A 2 -14.37 79.31 24.79
C LEU A 2 -14.46 78.16 23.75
N LEU A 3 -14.13 78.46 22.48
CA LEU A 3 -13.96 77.53 21.37
C LEU A 3 -12.83 76.49 21.63
N HIS A 4 -12.92 75.30 21.04
CA HIS A 4 -12.04 74.91 19.90
C HIS A 4 -12.51 73.62 19.20
N ARG A 5 -12.75 73.73 17.89
CA ARG A 5 -12.85 72.61 16.95
C ARG A 5 -11.45 72.15 16.59
N LEU A 6 -11.25 70.84 16.44
CA LEU A 6 -10.31 70.31 15.44
C LEU A 6 -10.85 69.00 14.84
N LEU A 7 -11.14 69.05 13.54
CA LEU A 7 -11.31 67.88 12.68
C LEU A 7 -9.93 67.28 12.39
N LEU A 8 -9.84 65.94 12.35
CA LEU A 8 -8.84 65.23 11.54
C LEU A 8 -9.47 63.92 11.04
N CYS A 9 -9.68 63.85 9.72
CA CYS A 9 -9.92 62.63 8.95
C CYS A 9 -8.69 61.71 9.02
N VAL A 10 -8.83 60.40 8.75
CA VAL A 10 -7.97 59.61 7.82
C VAL A 10 -8.37 58.10 7.81
N SER A 11 -8.80 57.68 6.62
CA SER A 11 -8.75 56.38 5.90
C SER A 11 -9.07 55.01 6.52
N VAL A 12 -9.94 54.33 5.76
CA VAL A 12 -10.19 52.89 5.59
C VAL A 12 -8.91 52.07 5.39
N THR A 13 -8.81 50.90 6.03
CA THR A 13 -8.31 49.66 5.39
C THR A 13 -8.90 48.45 6.12
N GLY A 14 -9.62 47.60 5.38
CA GLY A 14 -10.09 46.31 5.88
C GLY A 14 -8.93 45.32 5.97
N LEU A 15 -8.81 44.60 7.08
CA LEU A 15 -8.04 43.36 7.10
C LEU A 15 -8.96 42.23 6.62
N VAL A 16 -8.84 41.90 5.33
CA VAL A 16 -9.17 40.56 4.86
C VAL A 16 -8.02 39.67 5.35
N CYS A 17 -8.26 38.83 6.35
CA CYS A 17 -7.36 37.71 6.62
C CYS A 17 -7.47 36.75 5.43
N ALA A 18 -6.53 36.86 4.49
CA ALA A 18 -6.30 35.81 3.51
C ALA A 18 -5.90 34.54 4.27
N GLN A 19 -6.81 33.57 4.35
CA GLN A 19 -6.46 32.21 4.76
C GLN A 19 -5.53 31.66 3.67
N GLN A 20 -4.25 31.60 4.02
CA GLN A 20 -3.22 31.04 3.17
C GLN A 20 -3.34 29.52 3.25
N ASP A 21 -4.22 28.96 2.42
CA ASP A 21 -4.35 27.51 2.25
C ASP A 21 -3.06 26.97 1.60
N SER A 22 -2.11 26.62 2.47
CA SER A 22 -0.83 25.97 2.12
C SER A 22 -1.02 24.57 1.50
N SER A 23 -2.26 24.11 1.36
CA SER A 23 -2.64 22.81 0.80
C SER A 23 -2.27 22.68 -0.69
N GLY A 24 -2.17 23.79 -1.42
CA GLY A 24 -1.94 23.78 -2.87
C GLY A 24 -0.51 23.42 -3.31
N LEU A 25 0.49 23.65 -2.46
CA LEU A 25 1.90 23.39 -2.79
C LEU A 25 2.29 21.91 -2.65
N PHE A 26 1.53 21.12 -1.89
CA PHE A 26 1.78 19.68 -1.74
C PHE A 26 1.33 18.85 -2.96
N TYR A 27 0.30 19.31 -3.69
CA TYR A 27 -0.17 18.62 -4.90
C TYR A 27 0.72 18.85 -6.13
N ALA A 28 1.57 19.89 -6.11
CA ALA A 28 2.39 20.29 -7.25
C ALA A 28 3.67 19.46 -7.42
N LEU A 29 4.04 18.63 -6.43
CA LEU A 29 5.15 17.68 -6.53
C LEU A 29 4.63 16.24 -6.68
N ARG A 30 3.67 16.03 -7.59
CA ARG A 30 3.29 14.67 -7.97
C ARG A 30 4.37 14.09 -8.87
N SER A 31 5.29 13.35 -8.25
CA SER A 31 6.08 12.35 -8.97
C SER A 31 5.11 11.47 -9.75
N GLU A 32 5.40 11.22 -11.03
CA GLU A 32 4.69 10.19 -11.80
C GLU A 32 4.60 8.92 -10.94
N LEU A 33 3.45 8.24 -10.95
CA LEU A 33 3.25 7.00 -10.18
C LEU A 33 4.10 5.89 -10.79
N SER A 34 5.37 5.81 -10.37
CA SER A 34 6.26 4.72 -10.77
C SER A 34 5.96 3.45 -9.99
N GLU A 35 6.08 2.30 -10.63
CA GLU A 35 5.87 0.99 -10.00
C GLU A 35 6.72 0.80 -8.73
N ASP A 36 8.00 1.18 -8.76
CA ASP A 36 8.94 1.06 -7.64
C ASP A 36 8.58 1.98 -6.45
N ALA A 37 7.82 3.04 -6.69
CA ALA A 37 7.32 3.91 -5.62
C ALA A 37 6.07 3.31 -4.94
N ILE A 38 5.36 2.41 -5.59
CA ILE A 38 4.17 1.73 -5.07
C ILE A 38 4.57 0.39 -4.44
N LEU A 39 5.23 -0.49 -5.21
CA LEU A 39 5.77 -1.78 -4.76
C LEU A 39 7.22 -1.58 -4.30
N VAL A 40 7.39 -1.19 -3.05
CA VAL A 40 8.70 -0.82 -2.48
C VAL A 40 9.58 -2.04 -2.25
N ALA A 41 9.00 -3.16 -1.77
CA ALA A 41 9.74 -4.40 -1.57
C ALA A 41 8.85 -5.64 -1.70
N ASN A 42 9.43 -6.73 -2.21
CA ASN A 42 8.83 -8.05 -2.32
C ASN A 42 9.91 -9.09 -1.96
N ASN A 43 10.12 -9.27 -0.66
CA ASN A 43 11.17 -10.13 -0.11
C ASN A 43 10.76 -11.61 -0.11
N GLY A 44 9.46 -11.89 -0.30
CA GLY A 44 8.91 -13.25 -0.19
C GLY A 44 8.85 -13.72 1.26
N ILE A 45 8.52 -14.98 1.45
CA ILE A 45 8.37 -15.58 2.78
C ILE A 45 9.00 -16.96 2.89
N ARG A 46 9.24 -17.38 4.14
CA ARG A 46 9.62 -18.74 4.50
C ARG A 46 8.55 -19.39 5.35
N VAL A 47 7.95 -20.47 4.86
CA VAL A 47 6.86 -21.18 5.53
C VAL A 47 7.30 -22.56 6.01
N PRO A 48 7.06 -22.92 7.28
CA PRO A 48 7.29 -24.29 7.71
C PRO A 48 6.39 -25.28 6.97
N PHE A 49 6.93 -26.44 6.65
CA PHE A 49 6.20 -27.51 5.98
C PHE A 49 4.85 -27.81 6.65
N GLY A 50 3.77 -27.62 5.89
CA GLY A 50 2.40 -27.97 6.31
C GLY A 50 1.82 -27.00 7.33
N ARG A 51 2.41 -25.81 7.46
CA ARG A 51 1.97 -24.75 8.38
C ARG A 51 1.52 -23.52 7.61
N SER A 52 1.03 -22.57 8.38
CA SER A 52 0.62 -21.26 7.91
C SER A 52 1.39 -20.18 8.65
N LEU A 53 1.60 -19.04 8.00
CA LEU A 53 2.07 -17.82 8.63
C LEU A 53 1.36 -16.61 8.03
N PHE A 54 1.31 -15.54 8.81
CA PHE A 54 0.86 -14.25 8.32
C PHE A 54 1.99 -13.53 7.57
N ILE A 55 1.62 -12.79 6.53
CA ILE A 55 2.54 -11.95 5.76
C ILE A 55 2.83 -10.69 6.55
N ASP A 56 4.11 -10.34 6.67
CA ASP A 56 4.56 -9.12 7.33
C ASP A 56 4.56 -7.93 6.35
N PRO A 57 3.76 -6.87 6.58
CA PRO A 57 3.69 -5.70 5.69
C PRO A 57 4.95 -4.82 5.73
N ILE A 58 5.88 -5.07 6.65
CA ILE A 58 7.14 -4.34 6.82
C ILE A 58 8.30 -5.17 6.28
N ASN A 59 8.31 -6.48 6.51
CA ASN A 59 9.46 -7.33 6.21
C ASN A 59 9.29 -8.20 4.95
N ASP A 60 8.07 -8.58 4.57
CA ASP A 60 7.85 -9.55 3.49
C ASP A 60 7.37 -8.87 2.19
N LEU A 61 6.37 -8.00 2.29
CA LEU A 61 5.75 -7.32 1.16
C LEU A 61 5.38 -5.88 1.55
N VAL A 62 6.14 -4.91 1.02
CA VAL A 62 6.01 -3.49 1.38
C VAL A 62 5.39 -2.72 0.24
N ILE A 63 4.21 -2.17 0.48
CA ILE A 63 3.48 -1.32 -0.46
C ILE A 63 3.32 0.07 0.13
N GLN A 64 3.65 1.09 -0.65
CA GLN A 64 3.42 2.48 -0.27
C GLN A 64 2.16 2.99 -0.95
N THR A 65 1.27 3.59 -0.16
CA THR A 65 0.06 4.26 -0.64
C THR A 65 0.07 5.73 -0.26
N GLN A 66 -0.61 6.55 -1.06
CA GLN A 66 -0.86 7.95 -0.76
C GLN A 66 -2.26 8.16 -0.16
N PRO A 67 -2.44 9.15 0.72
CA PRO A 67 -3.75 9.47 1.28
C PRO A 67 -4.79 9.77 0.21
N GLY A 68 -5.94 9.08 0.27
CA GLY A 68 -7.06 9.29 -0.66
C GLY A 68 -7.02 8.43 -1.92
N ASP A 69 -5.90 7.78 -2.22
CA ASP A 69 -5.82 6.79 -3.30
C ASP A 69 -6.39 5.44 -2.82
N ARG A 70 -6.82 4.59 -3.76
CA ARG A 70 -7.36 3.25 -3.45
C ARG A 70 -6.40 2.20 -3.97
N CYS A 71 -5.99 1.26 -3.12
CA CYS A 71 -5.06 0.21 -3.51
C CYS A 71 -5.56 -1.16 -3.04
N SER A 72 -5.51 -2.16 -3.92
CA SER A 72 -5.82 -3.54 -3.57
C SER A 72 -4.92 -4.53 -4.28
N ILE A 73 -4.65 -5.65 -3.64
CA ILE A 73 -3.90 -6.77 -4.19
C ILE A 73 -4.85 -7.95 -4.39
N THR A 74 -4.77 -8.58 -5.55
CA THR A 74 -5.55 -9.77 -5.90
C THR A 74 -4.60 -10.93 -6.20
N VAL A 75 -4.87 -12.06 -5.57
CA VAL A 75 -4.20 -13.33 -5.84
C VAL A 75 -4.76 -13.92 -7.12
N LEU A 76 -3.92 -14.04 -8.14
CA LEU A 76 -4.32 -14.58 -9.43
C LEU A 76 -4.36 -16.11 -9.40
N ASP A 77 -5.27 -16.67 -10.19
CA ASP A 77 -5.36 -18.11 -10.39
C ASP A 77 -4.23 -18.63 -11.29
N ASN A 78 -3.87 -19.89 -11.07
CA ASN A 78 -2.94 -20.63 -11.91
C ASN A 78 -3.78 -21.49 -12.85
N ASP A 79 -3.13 -22.25 -13.72
CA ASP A 79 -3.80 -23.31 -14.48
C ASP A 79 -4.63 -24.20 -13.52
N PRO A 80 -5.93 -24.41 -13.76
CA PRO A 80 -6.80 -25.22 -12.90
C PRO A 80 -6.31 -26.67 -12.72
N LEU A 81 -5.44 -27.17 -13.59
CA LEU A 81 -4.84 -28.50 -13.48
C LEU A 81 -3.56 -28.52 -12.61
N SER A 82 -3.03 -27.35 -12.22
CA SER A 82 -1.82 -27.26 -11.40
C SER A 82 -2.15 -27.49 -9.92
N GLN A 83 -1.49 -28.48 -9.31
CA GLN A 83 -1.51 -28.65 -7.86
C GLN A 83 -0.62 -27.59 -7.23
N ARG A 84 -1.21 -26.71 -6.41
CA ARG A 84 -0.44 -25.66 -5.71
C ARG A 84 0.16 -26.21 -4.40
N PRO A 85 1.38 -25.79 -4.04
CA PRO A 85 1.96 -26.10 -2.73
C PRO A 85 1.19 -25.47 -1.56
N GLY A 86 0.53 -24.33 -1.80
CA GLY A 86 -0.26 -23.63 -0.81
C GLY A 86 -1.15 -22.54 -1.41
N HIS A 87 -1.63 -21.64 -0.56
CA HIS A 87 -2.42 -20.49 -0.97
C HIS A 87 -2.28 -19.31 -0.02
N LEU A 88 -2.50 -18.10 -0.56
CA LEU A 88 -2.77 -16.90 0.21
C LEU A 88 -4.27 -16.76 0.46
N SER A 89 -4.62 -16.31 1.66
CA SER A 89 -5.98 -15.93 2.05
C SER A 89 -5.95 -14.59 2.80
N PRO A 90 -6.86 -13.65 2.49
CA PRO A 90 -7.92 -13.75 1.47
C PRO A 90 -7.36 -13.61 0.04
N LYS A 91 -8.19 -13.99 -0.96
CA LYS A 91 -7.88 -13.85 -2.39
C LYS A 91 -7.72 -12.40 -2.86
N LYS A 92 -8.33 -11.45 -2.15
CA LYS A 92 -8.21 -10.02 -2.39
C LYS A 92 -8.12 -9.31 -1.05
N PHE A 93 -7.13 -8.43 -0.90
CA PHE A 93 -6.85 -7.69 0.33
C PHE A 93 -6.41 -6.25 0.00
N PRO A 94 -6.55 -5.31 0.95
CA PRO A 94 -6.08 -3.94 0.75
C PRO A 94 -4.54 -3.88 0.82
N CYS A 95 -3.93 -2.86 0.22
CA CYS A 95 -2.47 -2.74 0.21
C CYS A 95 -1.87 -2.37 1.57
N ASP A 96 -2.66 -1.72 2.43
CA ASP A 96 -2.35 -1.37 3.82
C ASP A 96 -2.78 -2.46 4.80
N PHE A 97 -2.62 -3.73 4.42
CA PHE A 97 -2.98 -4.87 5.26
C PHE A 97 -2.14 -4.92 6.55
N GLY A 98 -2.77 -5.35 7.64
CA GLY A 98 -2.13 -5.52 8.93
C GLY A 98 -1.39 -6.87 9.08
N PRO A 99 -0.59 -7.03 10.15
CA PRO A 99 0.23 -8.23 10.39
C PRO A 99 -0.53 -9.56 10.56
N SER A 100 -1.86 -9.56 10.52
CA SER A 100 -2.69 -10.77 10.67
C SER A 100 -3.80 -10.86 9.63
N ASP A 101 -3.75 -10.01 8.61
CA ASP A 101 -4.83 -9.89 7.62
C ASP A 101 -4.64 -10.85 6.45
N VAL A 102 -3.40 -11.19 6.14
CA VAL A 102 -3.03 -12.04 5.00
C VAL A 102 -2.23 -13.22 5.51
N VAL A 103 -2.70 -14.43 5.21
CA VAL A 103 -2.06 -15.68 5.62
C VAL A 103 -1.67 -16.50 4.41
N TYR A 104 -0.44 -17.01 4.38
CA TYR A 104 -0.07 -18.12 3.50
C TYR A 104 -0.24 -19.43 4.25
N SER A 105 -0.91 -20.40 3.63
CA SER A 105 -1.05 -21.76 4.16
C SER A 105 -0.48 -22.78 3.18
N HIS A 106 0.53 -23.52 3.64
CA HIS A 106 1.15 -24.60 2.89
C HIS A 106 0.40 -25.92 3.11
N TYR A 107 0.05 -26.64 2.05
CA TYR A 107 -0.79 -27.85 2.11
C TYR A 107 -0.04 -29.12 2.53
N GLY A 108 1.27 -29.05 2.75
CA GLY A 108 2.07 -30.19 3.19
C GLY A 108 2.57 -31.09 2.05
N SER A 109 2.69 -30.55 0.84
CA SER A 109 3.46 -31.25 -0.22
C SER A 109 4.96 -31.07 0.01
N ARG A 110 5.77 -32.12 -0.18
CA ARG A 110 7.24 -31.99 -0.07
C ARG A 110 7.87 -31.39 -1.32
N THR A 111 7.13 -31.37 -2.42
CA THR A 111 7.60 -30.89 -3.72
C THR A 111 6.49 -30.09 -4.39
N PRO A 112 6.81 -28.95 -5.03
CA PRO A 112 8.09 -28.24 -4.99
C PRO A 112 8.39 -27.59 -3.62
N VAL A 113 9.68 -27.35 -3.34
CA VAL A 113 10.14 -26.63 -2.12
C VAL A 113 10.01 -25.10 -2.24
N LYS A 114 9.76 -24.61 -3.45
CA LYS A 114 9.46 -23.21 -3.73
C LYS A 114 8.12 -23.11 -4.43
N ASP A 115 7.30 -22.17 -3.97
CA ASP A 115 6.06 -21.76 -4.62
C ASP A 115 6.20 -20.31 -5.12
N ARG A 116 5.48 -19.98 -6.19
CA ARG A 116 5.45 -18.64 -6.77
C ARG A 116 4.00 -18.20 -6.88
N VAL A 117 3.59 -17.30 -5.99
CA VAL A 117 2.21 -16.81 -5.95
C VAL A 117 2.07 -15.61 -6.89
N ARG A 118 1.24 -15.75 -7.91
CA ARG A 118 0.89 -14.64 -8.82
C ARG A 118 -0.01 -13.65 -8.10
N LEU A 119 0.39 -12.39 -8.09
CA LEU A 119 -0.33 -11.29 -7.49
C LEU A 119 -0.52 -10.17 -8.53
N GLN A 120 -1.62 -9.44 -8.41
CA GLN A 120 -1.87 -8.23 -9.17
C GLN A 120 -2.26 -7.12 -8.21
N LEU A 121 -1.44 -6.08 -8.14
CA LEU A 121 -1.76 -4.84 -7.46
C LEU A 121 -2.52 -3.93 -8.41
N ARG A 122 -3.59 -3.33 -7.92
CA ARG A 122 -4.32 -2.25 -8.57
C ARG A 122 -4.25 -1.02 -7.69
N TYR A 123 -3.70 0.05 -8.23
CA TYR A 123 -3.58 1.36 -7.60
C TYR A 123 -4.43 2.36 -8.38
N ASP A 124 -5.52 2.84 -7.79
CA ASP A 124 -6.38 3.86 -8.36
C ASP A 124 -6.09 5.20 -7.69
N ALA A 125 -5.43 6.10 -8.41
CA ALA A 125 -5.23 7.49 -8.02
C ALA A 125 -6.31 8.38 -8.65
N GLN A 126 -6.34 9.65 -8.25
CA GLN A 126 -7.30 10.61 -8.82
C GLN A 126 -7.21 10.78 -10.34
N THR A 127 -6.01 10.63 -10.91
CA THR A 127 -5.71 10.96 -12.31
C THR A 127 -5.51 9.74 -13.20
N GLU A 128 -5.15 8.60 -12.61
CA GLU A 128 -4.78 7.41 -13.34
C GLU A 128 -4.94 6.14 -12.51
N THR A 129 -4.95 5.00 -13.18
CA THR A 129 -4.93 3.68 -12.56
C THR A 129 -3.67 2.94 -13.02
N VAL A 130 -2.89 2.44 -12.07
CA VAL A 130 -1.71 1.60 -12.32
C VAL A 130 -2.04 0.16 -11.93
N ILE A 131 -1.66 -0.78 -12.79
CA ILE A 131 -1.82 -2.22 -12.56
C ILE A 131 -0.43 -2.87 -12.59
N ILE A 132 -0.01 -3.44 -11.47
CA ILE A 132 1.33 -4.04 -11.32
C ILE A 132 1.18 -5.54 -11.10
N PRO A 133 1.45 -6.40 -12.11
CA PRO A 133 1.55 -7.83 -11.92
C PRO A 133 2.91 -8.20 -11.31
N PHE A 134 2.92 -9.01 -10.26
CA PHE A 134 4.17 -9.45 -9.63
C PHE A 134 4.04 -10.86 -9.03
N MET A 135 5.18 -11.43 -8.67
CA MET A 135 5.29 -12.79 -8.12
C MET A 135 5.90 -12.73 -6.73
N MET A 136 5.21 -13.24 -5.72
CA MET A 136 5.81 -13.45 -4.40
C MET A 136 6.41 -14.86 -4.34
N GLU A 137 7.68 -14.97 -3.97
CA GLU A 137 8.33 -16.27 -3.73
C GLU A 137 8.01 -16.76 -2.31
N VAL A 138 7.71 -18.06 -2.22
CA VAL A 138 7.46 -18.74 -0.95
C VAL A 138 8.40 -19.94 -0.88
N GLU A 139 9.29 -19.93 0.10
CA GLU A 139 10.23 -21.02 0.35
C GLU A 139 9.72 -21.89 1.49
N VAL A 140 9.66 -23.20 1.27
CA VAL A 140 9.23 -24.17 2.29
C VAL A 140 10.44 -24.59 3.11
N VAL A 141 10.39 -24.34 4.42
CA VAL A 141 11.43 -24.78 5.36
C VAL A 141 11.01 -26.09 6.03
N PHE A 142 11.93 -27.05 6.01
CA PHE A 142 11.75 -28.34 6.67
C PHE A 142 12.55 -28.31 7.97
N THR A 143 11.88 -28.03 9.08
CA THR A 143 12.47 -28.30 10.39
C THR A 143 12.39 -29.82 10.63
N GLN A 144 13.54 -30.47 10.78
CA GLN A 144 13.56 -31.84 11.28
C GLN A 144 13.07 -31.79 12.74
N LEU A 145 12.03 -32.55 13.04
CA LEU A 145 11.71 -32.88 14.43
C LEU A 145 12.78 -33.88 14.86
N GLU A 146 13.72 -33.44 15.71
CA GLU A 146 14.62 -34.32 16.47
C GLU A 146 13.82 -35.18 17.46
#